data_AF-A0A1V5GQG8-F1
#
_entry.id   AF-A0A1V5GQG8-F1
#
_cell.length_a   1.000
_cell.length_b   1.000
_cell.length_c   1.000
_cell.angle_alpha   90.00
_cell.angle_beta   90.00
_cell.angle_gamma   90.00
#
_symmetry.space_group_name_H-M   'P 1'
#
loop_
_entity.id
_entity.type
_entity.pdbx_description
1 polymer ?
#
loop_
_entity_poly.entity_id
_entity_poly.type
_entity_poly.pdbx_seq_one_letter_code
_entity_poly.pdbx_strand_id
1 'polypeptide(L)'
;MKVNVIGEQLSQEEIDAYIEYGKKKYSDRVINGMTVKTDGDFVDLQYDFEPDVPFDRIRRITGYLVGTLDRFNNGKRAEEHDRVKHTV
;
A
#
# COMPACT_ATOMS: atom_id res chain seq x y z
N MET A 1 -13.64 6.77 -8.08
CA MET A 1 -12.44 7.59 -7.88
C MET A 1 -12.87 8.97 -7.39
N LYS A 2 -12.48 9.37 -6.18
CA LYS A 2 -12.77 10.71 -5.65
C LYS A 2 -11.71 11.67 -6.19
N VAL A 3 -12.11 12.78 -6.81
CA VAL A 3 -11.18 13.79 -7.32
C VAL A 3 -11.35 15.06 -6.50
N ASN A 4 -10.27 15.53 -5.89
CA ASN A 4 -10.22 16.80 -5.17
C ASN A 4 -9.25 17.74 -5.90
N VAL A 5 -9.72 18.93 -6.25
CA VAL A 5 -8.88 19.98 -6.85
C VAL A 5 -8.65 21.06 -5.81
N ILE A 6 -7.40 21.41 -5.56
CA ILE A 6 -6.99 22.46 -4.64
C ILE A 6 -6.32 23.58 -5.45
N GLY A 7 -6.93 24.78 -5.40
CA GLY A 7 -6.46 25.98 -6.08
C GLY A 7 -7.40 26.38 -7.22
N GLU A 8 -6.86 26.63 -8.41
CA GLU A 8 -7.63 27.13 -9.55
C GLU A 8 -8.55 26.07 -10.17
N GLN A 9 -9.59 26.54 -10.86
CA GLN A 9 -10.51 25.66 -11.58
C GLN A 9 -9.82 25.07 -12.80
N LEU A 10 -9.55 23.76 -12.73
CA LEU A 10 -9.11 22.96 -13.87
C LEU A 10 -10.29 22.58 -14.76
N SER A 11 -10.02 22.40 -16.05
CA SER A 11 -11.02 21.87 -16.97
C SER A 11 -11.27 20.38 -16.70
N GLN A 12 -12.47 19.91 -17.03
CA GLN A 12 -12.79 18.49 -16.89
C GLN A 12 -11.91 17.61 -17.80
N GLU A 13 -11.52 18.12 -18.97
CA GLU A 13 -10.66 17.42 -19.93
C GLU A 13 -9.25 17.16 -19.37
N GLU A 14 -8.67 18.14 -18.67
CA GLU A 14 -7.36 17.98 -18.02
C GLU A 14 -7.43 16.99 -16.86
N ILE A 15 -8.50 17.04 -16.05
CA ILE A 15 -8.73 16.08 -14.97
C ILE A 15 -8.80 14.66 -15.53
N ASP A 16 -9.54 14.47 -16.62
CA ASP A 16 -9.69 13.15 -17.26
C ASP A 16 -8.35 12.65 -17.80
N ALA A 17 -7.53 13.54 -18.37
CA ALA A 17 -6.17 13.21 -18.82
C ALA A 17 -5.26 12.76 -17.65
N TYR A 18 -5.34 13.42 -16.48
CA TYR A 18 -4.58 13.00 -15.29
C TYR A 18 -5.05 11.66 -14.71
N ILE A 19 -6.36 11.38 -14.80
CA ILE A 19 -6.91 10.07 -14.43
C ILE A 19 -6.38 8.99 -15.37
N GLU A 20 -6.39 9.23 -16.68
CA GLU A 20 -5.89 8.27 -17.67
C GLU A 20 -4.39 8.02 -17.50
N TYR A 21 -3.61 9.08 -17.31
CA TYR A 21 -2.18 8.98 -17.00
C TYR A 21 -1.94 8.12 -15.75
N GLY A 22 -2.68 8.37 -14.67
CA GLY A 22 -2.60 7.60 -13.42
C GLY A 22 -2.90 6.12 -13.64
N LYS A 23 -4.00 5.79 -14.34
CA LYS A 23 -4.39 4.41 -14.66
C LYS A 23 -3.36 3.68 -15.52
N LYS A 24 -2.71 4.39 -16.46
CA LYS A 24 -1.68 3.81 -17.32
C LYS A 24 -0.37 3.57 -16.56
N LYS A 25 0.01 4.50 -15.67
CA LYS A 25 1.24 4.44 -14.89
C LYS A 25 1.18 3.39 -13.78
N TYR A 26 0.02 3.27 -13.11
CA TYR A 26 -0.23 2.37 -12.01
C TYR A 26 -1.26 1.30 -12.40
N SER A 27 -0.99 0.58 -13.49
CA SER A 27 -1.90 -0.43 -14.04
C SER A 27 -2.09 -1.66 -13.16
N ASP A 28 -1.19 -1.86 -12.20
CA ASP A 28 -1.18 -2.93 -11.21
C ASP A 28 -1.94 -2.59 -9.92
N ARG A 29 -2.40 -1.34 -9.75
CA ARG A 29 -3.04 -0.86 -8.52
C ARG A 29 -4.39 -0.19 -8.80
N VAL A 30 -5.29 -0.31 -7.83
CA VAL A 30 -6.58 0.39 -7.87
C VAL A 30 -6.42 1.76 -7.24
N ILE A 31 -6.80 2.81 -7.99
CA ILE A 31 -6.77 4.20 -7.52
C ILE A 31 -8.14 4.55 -6.92
N ASN A 32 -8.18 4.80 -5.62
CA ASN A 32 -9.38 5.20 -4.89
C ASN A 32 -9.65 6.70 -4.99
N GLY A 33 -8.58 7.51 -4.94
CA GLY A 33 -8.66 8.96 -4.96
C GLY A 33 -7.51 9.60 -5.73
N MET A 34 -7.75 10.81 -6.20
CA MET A 34 -6.72 11.70 -6.74
C MET A 34 -6.94 13.10 -6.21
N THR A 35 -5.88 13.69 -5.68
CA THR A 35 -5.84 15.11 -5.31
C THR A 35 -4.92 15.83 -6.28
N VAL A 36 -5.44 16.85 -6.95
CA VAL A 36 -4.70 17.71 -7.86
C VAL A 36 -4.52 19.05 -7.17
N LYS A 37 -3.28 19.46 -6.93
CA LYS A 37 -2.96 20.78 -6.38
C LYS A 37 -2.31 21.62 -7.47
N THR A 38 -2.89 22.77 -7.75
CA THR A 38 -2.37 23.74 -8.72
C THR A 38 -1.36 24.66 -8.05
N ASP A 39 -0.22 24.90 -8.70
CA ASP A 39 0.83 25.84 -8.28
C ASP A 39 1.33 26.62 -9.50
N GLY A 40 0.57 27.65 -9.88
CA GLY A 40 0.80 28.42 -11.11
C GLY A 40 0.71 27.53 -12.35
N ASP A 41 1.83 27.43 -13.08
CA ASP A 41 1.94 26.62 -14.30
C ASP A 41 2.12 25.10 -14.03
N PHE A 42 2.25 24.70 -12.76
CA PHE A 42 2.51 23.32 -12.36
C PHE A 42 1.33 22.70 -11.62
N VAL A 43 1.26 21.37 -11.67
CA VAL A 43 0.29 20.57 -10.92
C VAL A 43 0.98 19.45 -10.15
N ASP A 44 0.66 19.34 -8.87
CA ASP A 44 1.02 18.19 -8.04
C ASP A 44 -0.13 17.18 -8.06
N LEU A 45 0.18 15.95 -8.45
CA LEU A 45 -0.76 14.83 -8.48
C LEU A 45 -0.48 13.87 -7.33
N GLN A 46 -1.39 13.81 -6.37
CA GLN A 46 -1.37 12.82 -5.31
C GLN A 46 -2.44 11.75 -5.60
N TYR A 47 -2.02 10.48 -5.63
CA TYR A 47 -2.93 9.34 -5.82
C TYR A 47 -3.08 8.57 -4.52
N ASP A 48 -4.33 8.34 -4.12
CA ASP A 48 -4.68 7.47 -3.01
C ASP A 48 -5.02 6.10 -3.58
N PHE A 49 -4.17 5.11 -3.30
CA PHE A 49 -4.38 3.74 -3.73
C PHE A 49 -5.25 2.99 -2.74
N GLU A 50 -5.89 1.92 -3.22
CA GLU A 50 -6.50 0.95 -2.33
C GLU A 50 -5.44 0.35 -1.39
N PRO A 51 -5.75 0.13 -0.09
CA PRO A 51 -4.79 -0.45 0.83
C PRO A 51 -4.23 -1.75 0.26
N ASP A 52 -2.91 -1.94 0.40
CA ASP A 52 -2.28 -3.18 -0.02
C ASP A 52 -3.04 -4.36 0.60
N VAL A 53 -3.22 -5.42 -0.21
CA VAL A 53 -3.81 -6.67 0.25
C VAL A 53 -3.06 -7.11 1.50
N PRO A 54 -3.75 -7.38 2.62
CA PRO A 54 -3.09 -7.77 3.86
C PRO A 54 -2.22 -8.99 3.59
N PHE A 55 -0.92 -8.87 3.87
CA PHE A 55 0.01 -9.96 3.72
C PHE A 55 0.13 -10.74 5.03
N ASP A 56 0.05 -12.06 4.92
CA ASP A 56 0.31 -12.94 6.05
C ASP A 56 1.82 -13.04 6.29
N ARG A 57 2.25 -12.69 7.50
CA ARG A 57 3.65 -12.87 7.92
C ARG A 57 3.88 -14.33 8.31
N ILE A 58 4.45 -15.11 7.41
CA ILE A 58 4.89 -16.48 7.69
C ILE A 58 6.22 -16.42 8.46
N ARG A 59 6.32 -17.20 9.55
CA ARG A 59 7.57 -17.35 10.30
C ARG A 59 8.26 -18.65 9.88
N ARG A 60 9.56 -18.58 9.58
CA ARG A 60 10.41 -19.77 9.38
C ARG A 60 11.15 -20.06 10.66
N ILE A 61 10.90 -21.23 11.24
CA ILE A 61 11.71 -21.80 12.33
C ILE A 61 12.40 -23.03 11.76
N THR A 62 13.58 -23.39 12.28
CA THR A 62 14.42 -24.54 11.89
C THR A 62 13.68 -25.65 11.11
N GLY A 63 13.68 -25.53 9.77
CA GLY A 63 13.10 -26.54 8.86
C GLY A 63 11.58 -26.50 8.60
N TYR A 64 10.81 -25.58 9.21
CA TYR A 64 9.34 -25.52 9.08
C TYR A 64 8.83 -24.12 8.72
N LEU A 65 7.99 -24.04 7.67
CA LEU A 65 7.18 -22.87 7.35
C LEU A 65 5.84 -23.02 8.05
N VAL A 66 5.58 -22.17 9.04
CA VAL A 66 4.36 -22.21 9.87
C VAL A 66 3.83 -20.79 10.04
N GLY A 67 2.55 -20.58 9.74
CA GLY A 67 1.90 -19.27 9.86
C GLY A 67 1.75 -18.85 11.33
N THR A 68 1.04 -19.67 12.11
CA THR A 68 0.78 -19.43 13.54
C THR A 68 1.56 -20.42 14.44
N LEU A 69 1.70 -20.07 15.72
CA LEU A 69 2.39 -20.89 16.73
C LEU A 69 1.50 -22.04 17.26
N ASP A 70 0.25 -22.15 16.79
CA ASP A 70 -0.77 -23.04 17.35
C ASP A 70 -0.38 -24.53 17.26
N ARG A 71 0.38 -24.89 16.23
CA ARG A 71 0.83 -26.27 15.98
C ARG A 71 2.17 -26.62 16.62
N PHE A 72 2.69 -25.76 17.49
CA PHE A 72 4.01 -25.99 18.09
C PHE A 72 3.92 -26.97 19.24
N ASN A 73 4.84 -27.95 19.23
CA ASN A 73 5.12 -28.74 20.41
C ASN A 73 5.86 -27.88 21.46
N ASN A 74 5.96 -28.38 22.69
CA ASN A 74 6.54 -27.62 23.80
C ASN A 74 7.98 -27.17 23.54
N GLY A 75 8.81 -28.02 22.89
CA GLY A 75 10.19 -27.68 22.55
C GLY A 75 10.31 -26.50 21.59
N LYS A 76 9.46 -26.45 20.54
CA LYS A 76 9.45 -25.33 19.58
C LYS A 76 8.95 -24.03 20.18
N ARG A 77 8.04 -24.09 21.17
CA ARG A 77 7.60 -22.88 21.90
C ARG A 77 8.72 -22.30 22.77
N ALA A 78 9.48 -23.16 23.46
CA ALA A 78 10.64 -22.71 24.21
C ALA A 78 11.69 -22.04 23.30
N GLU A 79 11.99 -22.64 22.14
CA GLU A 79 12.92 -22.03 21.17
C GLU A 79 12.41 -20.67 20.64
N GLU A 80 11.11 -20.53 20.34
CA GLU A 80 10.55 -19.23 19.92
C GLU A 80 10.65 -18.18 21.02
N HIS A 81 10.40 -18.58 22.28
CA HIS A 81 10.48 -17.68 23.43
C HIS A 81 11.91 -17.16 23.65
N ASP A 82 12.92 -17.99 23.44
CA ASP A 82 14.32 -17.63 23.65
C ASP A 82 14.93 -16.82 22.50
N ARG A 83 14.18 -16.60 21.40
CA ARG A 83 14.66 -15.81 20.26
C ARG A 83 14.74 -14.32 20.60
N VAL A 84 15.87 -13.72 20.21
CA VAL A 84 16.04 -12.26 20.20
C VAL A 84 15.16 -11.66 19.10
N LYS A 85 14.21 -10.82 19.50
CA LYS A 85 13.31 -10.10 18.58
C LYS A 85 13.97 -8.80 18.17
N HIS A 86 14.28 -8.66 16.89
CA HIS A 86 14.70 -7.39 16.32
C HIS A 86 13.45 -6.58 15.96
N THR A 87 13.25 -5.44 16.61
CA THR A 87 12.29 -4.43 16.17
C THR A 87 12.85 -3.71 14.94
N VAL A 88 11.97 -3.41 13.98
CA VAL A 88 12.24 -2.56 12.82
C VAL A 88 11.86 -1.13 13.17
#